data_AF-A0A0G1QMI8-F1
#
_entry.id   AF-A0A0G1QMI8-F1
#
_cell.length_a   1.000
_cell.length_b   1.000
_cell.length_c   1.000
_cell.angle_alpha   90.00
_cell.angle_beta   90.00
_cell.angle_gamma   90.00
#
_symmetry.space_group_name_H-M   'P 1'
#
loop_
_entity.id
_entity.type
_entity.pdbx_description
1 polymer ?
#
loop_
_entity_poly.entity_id
_entity_poly.type
_entity_poly.pdbx_seq_one_letter_code
_entity_poly.pdbx_strand_id
1 'polypeptide(L)'
;MVQIYRKKWQRSTLASLLGYCRDWLILTLPIKRVPPWLVKRLYGATFQFAFLVHPRAYQDVFISMPAFRIFKLFFRKKQGFKFFSNTNPFVLNTVRTQQDCNGCVIAQLTVPEIMFLGGWFPMITKRGQLLDATARALGVRVTNGHCGTLTSIYMTIEKIAGISRIALNDMTIAVIGVGKMGANVARALNGKVKYLILIDINAIQLQKVKEDLSSADCSTEVSCVLFDVDSKSELKDILHRCHVGVCATSSYRNILKLRDLPTNFIGIDDSRPEALPRDPRKERIILEGGLLKISKAKIDYNYGFGEDDNVFGCLGEAFLLALDKHGLLMPTLGDVNRGNFFKMVAFCRENGVSEGDLKSSNISITDDDIRYAMDSKITDQKPQ
;
A
#
# COMPACT_ATOMS: atom_id res chain seq x y z
N MET A 1 12.08 -15.24 -9.85
CA MET A 1 11.65 -15.22 -8.43
C MET A 1 12.18 -13.94 -7.82
N VAL A 2 11.34 -12.94 -7.59
CA VAL A 2 11.77 -11.70 -6.94
C VAL A 2 12.07 -12.06 -5.49
N GLN A 3 13.34 -12.07 -5.14
CA GLN A 3 13.80 -12.32 -3.78
C GLN A 3 13.55 -11.03 -2.98
N ILE A 4 12.31 -10.88 -2.49
CA ILE A 4 11.81 -9.67 -1.82
C ILE A 4 12.65 -9.32 -0.57
N TYR A 5 13.36 -10.29 0.01
CA TYR A 5 14.29 -10.05 1.11
C TYR A 5 15.72 -10.27 0.64
N ARG A 6 16.36 -9.22 0.11
CA ARG A 6 17.82 -9.25 -0.18
C ARG A 6 18.65 -9.29 1.11
N LYS A 7 18.16 -8.69 2.20
CA LYS A 7 18.70 -8.86 3.56
C LYS A 7 17.88 -9.90 4.30
N LYS A 8 18.54 -10.87 4.94
CA LYS A 8 17.90 -11.86 5.83
C LYS A 8 17.36 -11.12 7.06
N TRP A 9 16.13 -10.62 6.99
CA TRP A 9 15.37 -10.30 8.19
C TRP A 9 15.20 -11.60 8.99
N GLN A 10 15.82 -11.69 10.15
CA GLN A 10 15.75 -12.88 11.01
C GLN A 10 15.18 -12.49 12.36
N ARG A 11 13.99 -13.00 12.63
CA ARG A 11 13.44 -12.98 13.98
C ARG A 11 14.13 -14.04 14.83
N SER A 12 14.20 -13.81 16.14
CA SER A 12 14.62 -14.85 17.07
C SER A 12 13.63 -16.02 16.99
N THR A 13 14.15 -17.21 16.70
CA THR A 13 13.37 -18.45 16.64
C THR A 13 12.58 -18.67 17.93
N LEU A 14 13.22 -18.46 19.08
CA LEU A 14 12.61 -18.62 20.39
C LEU A 14 11.53 -17.57 20.65
N ALA A 15 11.80 -16.30 20.34
CA ALA A 15 10.82 -15.23 20.54
C ALA A 15 9.56 -15.43 19.68
N SER A 16 9.71 -15.82 18.41
CA SER A 16 8.59 -16.14 17.53
C SER A 16 7.77 -17.33 18.04
N LEU A 17 8.43 -18.38 18.57
CA LEU A 17 7.74 -19.55 19.11
C LEU A 17 6.97 -19.21 20.39
N LEU A 18 7.61 -18.51 21.34
CA LEU A 18 6.97 -18.08 22.58
C LEU A 18 5.78 -17.14 22.31
N GLY A 19 5.92 -16.22 21.35
CA GLY A 19 4.83 -15.35 20.91
C GLY A 19 3.65 -16.15 20.35
N TYR A 20 3.92 -17.15 19.51
CA TYR A 20 2.87 -18.03 18.98
C TYR A 20 2.18 -18.84 20.08
N CYS A 21 2.93 -19.44 21.01
CA CYS A 21 2.37 -20.18 22.13
C CYS A 21 1.49 -19.29 23.02
N ARG A 22 1.94 -18.07 23.31
CA ARG A 22 1.17 -17.06 24.04
C ARG A 22 -0.14 -16.75 23.32
N ASP A 23 -0.10 -16.46 22.03
CA ASP A 23 -1.28 -16.07 21.25
C ASP A 23 -2.25 -17.26 21.12
N TRP A 24 -1.73 -18.47 20.91
CA TRP A 24 -2.53 -19.69 20.89
C TRP A 24 -3.26 -19.92 22.22
N LEU A 25 -2.57 -19.72 23.36
CA LEU A 25 -3.18 -19.84 24.68
C LEU A 25 -4.30 -18.81 24.88
N ILE A 26 -4.08 -17.55 24.48
CA ILE A 26 -5.11 -16.50 24.60
C ILE A 26 -6.36 -16.85 23.79
N LEU A 27 -6.16 -17.40 22.59
CA LEU A 27 -7.23 -17.77 21.68
C LEU A 27 -8.04 -18.99 22.10
N THR A 28 -7.47 -19.86 22.93
CA THR A 28 -8.19 -21.02 23.49
C THR A 28 -8.99 -20.67 24.74
N LEU A 29 -8.75 -19.50 25.34
CA LEU A 29 -9.55 -19.01 26.46
C LEU A 29 -10.95 -18.60 25.98
N PRO A 30 -12.03 -18.91 26.71
CA PRO A 30 -13.40 -18.53 26.36
C PRO A 30 -13.69 -17.06 26.68
N ILE A 31 -12.76 -16.15 26.36
CA ILE A 31 -12.88 -14.71 26.59
C ILE A 31 -13.18 -13.99 25.28
N LYS A 32 -14.26 -13.20 25.25
CA LYS A 32 -14.64 -12.43 24.06
C LYS A 32 -13.69 -11.26 23.79
N ARG A 33 -13.13 -10.67 24.84
CA ARG A 33 -12.19 -9.55 24.78
C ARG A 33 -11.14 -9.68 25.88
N VAL A 34 -9.88 -9.51 25.50
CA VAL A 34 -8.75 -9.50 26.45
C VAL A 34 -8.73 -8.14 27.15
N PRO A 35 -8.72 -8.07 28.50
CA PRO A 35 -8.66 -6.80 29.21
C PRO A 35 -7.41 -5.97 28.83
N PRO A 36 -7.50 -4.63 28.71
CA PRO A 36 -6.37 -3.79 28.28
C PRO A 36 -5.10 -3.94 29.13
N TRP A 37 -5.26 -4.13 30.45
CA TRP A 37 -4.13 -4.36 31.36
C TRP A 37 -3.39 -5.66 31.05
N LEU A 38 -4.12 -6.71 30.64
CA LEU A 38 -3.55 -8.00 30.28
C LEU A 38 -2.86 -7.92 28.92
N VAL A 39 -3.45 -7.18 27.96
CA VAL A 39 -2.80 -6.86 26.68
C VAL A 39 -1.48 -6.13 26.93
N LYS A 40 -1.48 -5.08 27.76
CA LYS A 40 -0.27 -4.35 28.12
C LYS A 40 0.80 -5.23 28.75
N ARG A 41 0.41 -6.16 29.63
CA ARG A 41 1.33 -7.11 30.27
C ARG A 41 1.92 -8.13 29.29
N LEU A 42 1.11 -8.63 28.36
CA LEU A 42 1.48 -9.71 27.44
C LEU A 42 2.23 -9.23 26.19
N TYR A 43 1.95 -8.01 25.75
CA TYR A 43 2.47 -7.44 24.50
C TYR A 43 3.34 -6.18 24.72
N GLY A 44 3.39 -5.65 25.94
CA GLY A 44 4.13 -4.43 26.27
C GLY A 44 3.50 -3.14 25.75
N ALA A 45 2.28 -3.20 25.22
CA ALA A 45 1.51 -2.06 24.71
C ALA A 45 0.01 -2.35 24.78
N THR A 46 -0.82 -1.30 24.82
CA THR A 46 -2.25 -1.38 24.48
C THR A 46 -2.40 -1.25 22.97
N PHE A 47 -3.46 -1.80 22.38
CA PHE A 47 -3.69 -1.72 20.93
C PHE A 47 -4.98 -0.95 20.65
N GLN A 48 -4.88 0.12 19.87
CA GLN A 48 -6.00 0.90 19.37
C GLN A 48 -6.43 0.47 17.95
N PHE A 49 -5.53 -0.17 17.20
CA PHE A 49 -5.82 -0.73 15.88
C PHE A 49 -5.05 -2.02 15.62
N ALA A 50 -5.51 -2.85 14.67
CA ALA A 50 -4.69 -3.91 14.12
C ALA A 50 -4.77 -4.05 12.60
N PHE A 51 -3.67 -4.55 12.06
CA PHE A 51 -3.39 -4.76 10.65
C PHE A 51 -3.42 -6.25 10.31
N LEU A 52 -4.50 -6.70 9.67
CA LEU A 52 -4.61 -8.07 9.22
C LEU A 52 -3.80 -8.25 7.94
N VAL A 53 -2.81 -9.13 7.98
CA VAL A 53 -1.95 -9.42 6.83
C VAL A 53 -1.96 -10.90 6.47
N HIS A 54 -1.61 -11.17 5.22
CA HIS A 54 -1.32 -12.50 4.74
C HIS A 54 0.12 -12.55 4.20
N PRO A 55 0.77 -13.71 4.22
CA PRO A 55 2.07 -13.88 3.55
C PRO A 55 1.92 -13.63 2.04
N ARG A 56 2.91 -12.99 1.42
CA ARG A 56 2.99 -12.79 -0.05
C ARG A 56 3.48 -14.05 -0.74
N ALA A 57 4.39 -14.76 -0.07
CA ALA A 57 4.96 -16.01 -0.53
C ALA A 57 5.05 -17.04 0.60
N TYR A 58 5.18 -18.31 0.24
CA TYR A 58 5.38 -19.41 1.20
C TYR A 58 6.58 -19.15 2.12
N GLN A 59 7.63 -18.52 1.58
CA GLN A 59 8.84 -18.17 2.31
C GLN A 59 8.58 -17.19 3.45
N ASP A 60 7.61 -16.29 3.32
CA ASP A 60 7.30 -15.25 4.30
C ASP A 60 6.83 -15.84 5.63
N VAL A 61 6.14 -16.99 5.58
CA VAL A 61 5.72 -17.74 6.76
C VAL A 61 6.94 -18.11 7.62
N PHE A 62 8.01 -18.60 6.98
CA PHE A 62 9.23 -19.05 7.68
C PHE A 62 10.21 -17.93 8.01
N ILE A 63 10.03 -16.77 7.41
CA ILE A 63 10.73 -15.55 7.80
C ILE A 63 10.08 -15.01 9.07
N SER A 64 8.75 -14.98 9.10
CA SER A 64 7.95 -14.52 10.24
C SER A 64 8.00 -15.49 11.43
N MET A 65 8.07 -16.80 11.15
CA MET A 65 8.17 -17.89 12.13
C MET A 65 9.34 -18.83 11.79
N PRO A 66 10.57 -18.47 12.17
CA PRO A 66 11.75 -19.29 11.90
C PRO A 66 11.68 -20.69 12.52
N ALA A 67 10.99 -20.85 13.66
CA ALA A 67 10.77 -22.14 14.31
C ALA A 67 10.07 -23.15 13.37
N PHE A 68 9.23 -22.66 12.46
CA PHE A 68 8.52 -23.50 11.52
C PHE A 68 9.38 -23.99 10.36
N ARG A 69 10.66 -23.58 10.25
CA ARG A 69 11.56 -24.07 9.19
C ARG A 69 11.73 -25.58 9.23
N ILE A 70 11.64 -26.20 10.41
CA ILE A 70 11.73 -27.65 10.56
C ILE A 70 10.63 -28.37 9.77
N PHE A 71 9.45 -27.77 9.65
CA PHE A 71 8.33 -28.31 8.86
C PHE A 71 8.61 -28.36 7.35
N LYS A 72 9.60 -27.63 6.83
CA LYS A 72 10.03 -27.77 5.43
C LYS A 72 10.63 -29.15 5.13
N LEU A 73 11.18 -29.82 6.14
CA LEU A 73 11.72 -31.16 6.01
C LEU A 73 10.61 -32.21 5.90
N PHE A 74 9.46 -31.95 6.54
CA PHE A 74 8.36 -32.91 6.65
C PHE A 74 7.24 -32.69 5.63
N PHE A 75 7.01 -31.46 5.16
CA PHE A 75 5.90 -31.14 4.28
C PHE A 75 6.33 -30.64 2.91
N ARG A 76 5.72 -31.21 1.87
CA ARG A 76 5.71 -30.59 0.54
C ARG A 76 4.97 -29.25 0.61
N LYS A 77 5.34 -28.29 -0.27
CA LYS A 77 4.80 -26.90 -0.27
C LYS A 77 3.27 -26.83 -0.13
N LYS A 78 2.51 -27.64 -0.87
CA LYS A 78 1.04 -27.68 -0.79
C LYS A 78 0.52 -28.15 0.58
N GLN A 79 1.14 -29.17 1.15
CA GLN A 79 0.77 -29.71 2.48
C GLN A 79 1.10 -28.70 3.59
N GLY A 80 2.26 -28.04 3.49
CA GLY A 80 2.65 -26.99 4.44
C GLY A 80 1.66 -25.82 4.42
N PHE A 81 1.23 -25.35 3.25
CA PHE A 81 0.18 -24.32 3.18
C PHE A 81 -1.13 -24.75 3.84
N LYS A 82 -1.59 -25.98 3.60
CA LYS A 82 -2.81 -26.51 4.23
C LYS A 82 -2.67 -26.63 5.75
N PHE A 83 -1.48 -26.97 6.23
CA PHE A 83 -1.19 -27.01 7.67
C PHE A 83 -1.26 -25.61 8.27
N PHE A 84 -0.56 -24.63 7.68
CA PHE A 84 -0.55 -23.24 8.17
C PHE A 84 -1.88 -22.52 7.99
N SER A 85 -2.74 -22.91 7.04
CA SER A 85 -4.09 -22.34 6.93
C SER A 85 -5.00 -22.74 8.10
N ASN A 86 -4.64 -23.80 8.83
CA ASN A 86 -5.38 -24.28 9.99
C ASN A 86 -4.76 -23.79 11.31
N THR A 87 -3.64 -23.06 11.27
CA THR A 87 -3.05 -22.52 12.49
C THR A 87 -3.83 -21.30 12.97
N ASN A 88 -3.86 -21.15 14.28
CA ASN A 88 -4.44 -19.99 14.91
C ASN A 88 -3.69 -18.69 14.52
N PRO A 89 -4.38 -17.56 14.63
CA PRO A 89 -3.79 -16.24 14.63
C PRO A 89 -2.59 -16.08 15.51
N PHE A 90 -1.76 -15.12 15.17
CA PHE A 90 -0.78 -14.60 16.09
C PHE A 90 -0.41 -13.15 15.73
N VAL A 91 -0.04 -12.41 16.76
CA VAL A 91 0.49 -11.08 16.61
C VAL A 91 1.89 -11.20 16.01
N LEU A 92 1.99 -10.88 14.73
CA LEU A 92 3.26 -10.75 14.04
C LEU A 92 4.05 -9.60 14.64
N ASN A 93 3.44 -8.44 14.89
CA ASN A 93 4.21 -7.26 15.29
C ASN A 93 3.42 -6.26 16.12
N THR A 94 4.15 -5.31 16.72
CA THR A 94 3.59 -4.11 17.34
C THR A 94 4.08 -2.87 16.61
N VAL A 95 3.18 -1.93 16.36
CA VAL A 95 3.49 -0.58 15.88
C VAL A 95 3.38 0.34 17.09
N ARG A 96 4.46 1.02 17.45
CA ARG A 96 4.47 1.97 18.58
C ARG A 96 4.70 3.37 18.08
N THR A 97 3.93 4.34 18.57
CA THR A 97 3.99 5.73 18.09
C THR A 97 4.13 6.68 19.28
N GLN A 98 4.59 7.91 19.02
CA GLN A 98 4.76 8.91 20.10
C GLN A 98 3.42 9.46 20.58
N GLN A 99 2.39 9.40 19.73
CA GLN A 99 1.03 9.84 19.99
C GLN A 99 0.23 8.85 20.87
N ASP A 100 0.90 7.83 21.43
CA ASP A 100 0.31 6.70 22.17
C ASP A 100 -0.81 5.97 21.42
N CYS A 101 -0.79 6.07 20.09
CA CYS A 101 -1.67 5.37 19.18
C CYS A 101 -0.93 4.14 18.66
N ASN A 102 -0.94 3.09 19.47
CA ASN A 102 -0.22 1.86 19.23
C ASN A 102 -1.12 0.85 18.52
N GLY A 103 -0.52 -0.02 17.72
CA GLY A 103 -1.26 -1.05 17.01
C GLY A 103 -0.48 -2.35 16.92
N CYS A 104 -1.08 -3.33 16.28
CA CYS A 104 -0.42 -4.60 16.02
C CYS A 104 -0.65 -5.09 14.61
N VAL A 105 0.30 -5.87 14.11
CA VAL A 105 0.17 -6.61 12.86
C VAL A 105 -0.21 -8.03 13.22
N ILE A 106 -1.34 -8.49 12.72
CA ILE A 106 -1.89 -9.81 13.04
C ILE A 106 -1.80 -10.69 11.81
N ALA A 107 -1.10 -11.81 11.95
CA ALA A 107 -1.38 -12.99 11.14
C ALA A 107 -2.58 -13.70 11.76
N GLN A 108 -3.46 -14.21 10.91
CA GLN A 108 -4.91 -14.13 11.04
C GLN A 108 -5.64 -14.54 12.35
N LEU A 109 -6.39 -13.59 12.97
CA LEU A 109 -7.58 -13.57 13.91
C LEU A 109 -7.47 -13.40 15.47
N THR A 110 -6.93 -12.29 15.99
CA THR A 110 -7.56 -11.65 17.18
C THR A 110 -8.17 -10.31 16.76
N VAL A 111 -9.13 -9.82 17.55
CA VAL A 111 -9.96 -8.65 17.18
C VAL A 111 -9.53 -7.40 17.97
N PRO A 112 -8.95 -6.38 17.32
CA PRO A 112 -8.72 -5.05 17.90
C PRO A 112 -9.98 -4.16 17.85
N GLU A 113 -9.90 -2.95 18.41
CA GLU A 113 -10.94 -1.92 18.27
C GLU A 113 -11.17 -1.46 16.81
N ILE A 114 -10.11 -1.47 15.98
CA ILE A 114 -10.17 -1.19 14.54
C ILE A 114 -9.42 -2.28 13.77
N MET A 115 -10.10 -2.98 12.86
CA MET A 115 -9.52 -4.05 12.04
C MET A 115 -9.30 -3.58 10.61
N PHE A 116 -8.07 -3.79 10.13
CA PHE A 116 -7.63 -3.39 8.81
C PHE A 116 -7.39 -4.59 7.88
N LEU A 117 -7.74 -4.46 6.59
CA LEU A 117 -7.58 -5.52 5.58
C LEU A 117 -6.38 -5.27 4.63
N GLY A 118 -5.24 -5.91 4.89
CA GLY A 118 -4.03 -5.82 4.06
C GLY A 118 -4.07 -6.62 2.76
N GLY A 119 -3.42 -6.10 1.72
CA GLY A 119 -3.13 -6.82 0.48
C GLY A 119 -4.39 -7.31 -0.23
N TRP A 120 -4.61 -8.63 -0.25
CA TRP A 120 -5.71 -9.26 -0.97
C TRP A 120 -7.04 -9.30 -0.20
N PHE A 121 -7.03 -9.04 1.11
CA PHE A 121 -8.25 -9.10 1.92
C PHE A 121 -9.38 -8.19 1.39
N PRO A 122 -9.13 -6.93 0.97
CA PRO A 122 -10.14 -6.10 0.34
C PRO A 122 -10.73 -6.69 -0.94
N MET A 123 -9.98 -7.48 -1.71
CA MET A 123 -10.50 -8.10 -2.94
C MET A 123 -11.48 -9.23 -2.63
N ILE A 124 -11.14 -10.11 -1.68
CA ILE A 124 -11.96 -11.28 -1.34
C ILE A 124 -13.16 -10.95 -0.44
N THR A 125 -13.13 -9.82 0.28
CA THR A 125 -14.20 -9.39 1.20
C THR A 125 -15.18 -8.38 0.58
N LYS A 126 -15.15 -8.19 -0.75
CA LYS A 126 -15.88 -7.10 -1.43
C LYS A 126 -15.60 -5.75 -0.76
N ARG A 127 -14.32 -5.39 -0.61
CA ARG A 127 -13.82 -4.14 -0.02
C ARG A 127 -14.21 -3.96 1.45
N GLY A 128 -14.23 -5.05 2.21
CA GLY A 128 -14.63 -5.10 3.61
C GLY A 128 -16.13 -5.17 3.85
N GLN A 129 -16.99 -5.02 2.83
CA GLN A 129 -18.44 -5.01 2.99
C GLN A 129 -18.98 -6.30 3.59
N LEU A 130 -18.37 -7.46 3.27
CA LEU A 130 -18.78 -8.74 3.85
C LEU A 130 -18.49 -8.85 5.35
N LEU A 131 -17.68 -7.96 5.91
CA LEU A 131 -17.32 -7.95 7.33
C LEU A 131 -18.10 -6.93 8.15
N ASP A 132 -18.90 -6.05 7.53
CA ASP A 132 -19.55 -4.92 8.22
C ASP A 132 -20.50 -5.39 9.34
N ALA A 133 -21.35 -6.38 9.07
CA ALA A 133 -22.28 -6.91 10.08
C ALA A 133 -21.55 -7.50 11.28
N THR A 134 -20.51 -8.31 11.02
CA THR A 134 -19.67 -8.91 12.07
C THR A 134 -18.92 -7.83 12.86
N ALA A 135 -18.38 -6.82 12.18
CA ALA A 135 -17.68 -5.71 12.80
C ALA A 135 -18.59 -4.93 13.76
N ARG A 136 -19.81 -4.59 13.32
CA ARG A 136 -20.83 -3.94 14.16
C ARG A 136 -21.21 -4.78 15.36
N ALA A 137 -21.44 -6.07 15.18
CA ALA A 137 -21.77 -6.99 16.27
C ALA A 137 -20.64 -7.09 17.31
N LEU A 138 -19.39 -6.96 16.86
CA LEU A 138 -18.21 -6.95 17.72
C LEU A 138 -17.86 -5.56 18.24
N GLY A 139 -18.57 -4.50 17.85
CA GLY A 139 -18.29 -3.12 18.23
C GLY A 139 -16.93 -2.61 17.74
N VAL A 140 -16.51 -3.02 16.55
CA VAL A 140 -15.21 -2.66 15.95
C VAL A 140 -15.40 -1.96 14.63
N ARG A 141 -14.50 -1.01 14.33
CA ARG A 141 -14.49 -0.34 13.01
C ARG A 141 -13.64 -1.17 12.03
N VAL A 142 -14.05 -1.26 10.77
CA VAL A 142 -13.29 -1.95 9.72
C VAL A 142 -13.01 -1.00 8.58
N THR A 143 -11.77 -1.04 8.07
CA THR A 143 -11.39 -0.33 6.85
C THR A 143 -10.61 -1.25 5.90
N ASN A 144 -10.78 -0.99 4.60
CA ASN A 144 -9.97 -1.59 3.53
C ASN A 144 -8.70 -0.80 3.19
N GLY A 145 -8.51 0.39 3.77
CA GLY A 145 -7.29 1.20 3.60
C GLY A 145 -7.14 1.95 2.32
N HIS A 146 -8.14 1.92 1.44
CA HIS A 146 -7.97 2.52 0.15
C HIS A 146 -7.84 4.05 0.22
N CYS A 147 -8.41 4.70 1.23
CA CYS A 147 -8.28 6.15 1.39
C CYS A 147 -6.88 6.53 1.87
N GLY A 148 -6.28 5.76 2.78
CA GLY A 148 -4.89 5.97 3.19
C GLY A 148 -3.90 5.67 2.08
N THR A 149 -4.11 4.60 1.30
CA THR A 149 -3.30 4.33 0.09
C THR A 149 -3.39 5.48 -0.91
N LEU A 150 -4.61 5.94 -1.22
CA LEU A 150 -4.82 7.09 -2.10
C LEU A 150 -4.14 8.35 -1.58
N THR A 151 -4.23 8.60 -0.27
CA THR A 151 -3.56 9.71 0.43
C THR A 151 -2.06 9.67 0.21
N SER A 152 -1.42 8.52 0.43
CA SER A 152 0.01 8.38 0.16
C SER A 152 0.39 8.59 -1.31
N ILE A 153 -0.36 8.01 -2.26
CA ILE A 153 -0.05 8.18 -3.70
C ILE A 153 -0.16 9.66 -4.08
N TYR A 154 -1.24 10.32 -3.65
CA TYR A 154 -1.47 11.73 -3.94
C TYR A 154 -0.37 12.62 -3.35
N MET A 155 -0.02 12.44 -2.07
CA MET A 155 1.03 13.24 -1.44
C MET A 155 2.42 12.96 -2.05
N THR A 156 2.70 11.73 -2.47
CA THR A 156 3.94 11.41 -3.20
C THR A 156 4.00 12.13 -4.56
N ILE A 157 2.89 12.25 -5.28
CA ILE A 157 2.83 13.04 -6.52
C ILE A 157 3.07 14.52 -6.22
N GLU A 158 2.45 15.09 -5.19
CA GLU A 158 2.71 16.46 -4.75
C GLU A 158 4.19 16.69 -4.40
N LYS A 159 4.83 15.72 -3.72
CA LYS A 159 6.25 15.75 -3.39
C LYS A 159 7.11 15.76 -4.65
N ILE A 160 6.84 14.88 -5.61
CA ILE A 160 7.57 14.83 -6.90
C ILE A 160 7.40 16.16 -7.64
N ALA A 161 6.18 16.71 -7.70
CA ALA A 161 5.90 18.00 -8.31
C ALA A 161 6.75 19.13 -7.68
N GLY A 162 6.80 19.17 -6.33
CA GLY A 162 7.59 20.12 -5.57
C GLY A 162 9.09 19.98 -5.79
N ILE A 163 9.62 18.75 -5.77
CA ILE A 163 11.03 18.45 -6.05
C ILE A 163 11.42 18.93 -7.46
N SER A 164 10.56 18.68 -8.44
CA SER A 164 10.78 19.01 -9.86
C SER A 164 10.41 20.44 -10.23
N ARG A 165 9.85 21.23 -9.29
CA ARG A 165 9.38 22.61 -9.52
C ARG A 165 8.36 22.72 -10.67
N ILE A 166 7.56 21.68 -10.87
CA ILE A 166 6.46 21.67 -11.83
C ILE A 166 5.17 21.85 -11.04
N ALA A 167 4.35 22.82 -11.43
CA ALA A 167 3.05 22.99 -10.79
C ALA A 167 2.17 21.77 -11.07
N LEU A 168 1.42 21.29 -10.06
CA LEU A 168 0.63 20.07 -10.20
C LEU A 168 -0.35 20.15 -11.37
N ASN A 169 -0.93 21.33 -11.63
CA ASN A 169 -1.84 21.62 -12.73
C ASN A 169 -1.19 21.63 -14.12
N ASP A 170 0.14 21.57 -14.21
CA ASP A 170 0.89 21.41 -15.46
C ASP A 170 1.35 19.96 -15.68
N MET A 171 1.13 19.07 -14.71
CA MET A 171 1.58 17.69 -14.80
C MET A 171 0.71 16.82 -15.72
N THR A 172 1.36 15.78 -16.24
CA THR A 172 0.80 14.71 -17.06
C THR A 172 1.01 13.41 -16.31
N ILE A 173 -0.08 12.81 -15.85
CA ILE A 173 -0.04 11.60 -15.02
C ILE A 173 -0.65 10.44 -15.80
N ALA A 174 0.09 9.34 -15.92
CA ALA A 174 -0.42 8.09 -16.48
C ALA A 174 -0.89 7.15 -15.36
N VAL A 175 -2.12 6.64 -15.43
CA VAL A 175 -2.68 5.67 -14.47
C VAL A 175 -2.77 4.31 -15.14
N ILE A 176 -1.91 3.38 -14.72
CA ILE A 176 -1.79 2.02 -15.24
C ILE A 176 -2.57 1.06 -14.34
N GLY A 177 -3.69 0.57 -14.84
CA GLY A 177 -4.69 -0.20 -14.08
C GLY A 177 -5.75 0.72 -13.50
N VAL A 178 -6.83 0.93 -14.24
CA VAL A 178 -8.00 1.77 -13.92
C VAL A 178 -9.11 0.93 -13.28
N GLY A 179 -8.69 -0.07 -12.50
CA GLY A 179 -9.56 -0.75 -11.56
C GLY A 179 -9.96 0.16 -10.40
N LYS A 180 -10.20 -0.44 -9.24
CA LYS A 180 -10.76 0.28 -8.09
C LYS A 180 -9.83 1.40 -7.59
N MET A 181 -8.55 1.08 -7.40
CA MET A 181 -7.58 2.06 -6.89
C MET A 181 -7.20 3.09 -7.94
N GLY A 182 -6.87 2.66 -9.17
CA GLY A 182 -6.55 3.59 -10.26
C GLY A 182 -7.68 4.56 -10.59
N ALA A 183 -8.94 4.12 -10.54
CA ALA A 183 -10.08 5.03 -10.69
C ALA A 183 -10.14 6.07 -9.57
N ASN A 184 -9.82 5.71 -8.32
CA ASN A 184 -9.75 6.67 -7.21
C ASN A 184 -8.57 7.64 -7.36
N VAL A 185 -7.42 7.18 -7.86
CA VAL A 185 -6.27 8.04 -8.21
C VAL A 185 -6.69 9.06 -9.28
N ALA A 186 -7.31 8.60 -10.36
CA ALA A 186 -7.78 9.48 -11.43
C ALA A 186 -8.80 10.52 -10.91
N ARG A 187 -9.77 10.10 -10.08
CA ARG A 187 -10.75 11.01 -9.47
C ARG A 187 -10.14 12.03 -8.51
N ALA A 188 -9.11 11.64 -7.75
CA ALA A 188 -8.41 12.54 -6.84
C ALA A 188 -7.61 13.61 -7.59
N LEU A 189 -7.05 13.27 -8.75
CA LEU A 189 -6.25 14.15 -9.59
C LEU A 189 -7.09 14.97 -10.59
N ASN A 190 -8.36 14.62 -10.81
CA ASN A 190 -9.24 15.37 -11.71
C ASN A 190 -9.46 16.81 -11.22
N GLY A 191 -9.22 17.77 -12.11
CA GLY A 191 -9.19 19.21 -11.81
C GLY A 191 -7.93 19.66 -11.05
N LYS A 192 -6.92 18.80 -10.87
CA LYS A 192 -5.65 19.12 -10.21
C LYS A 192 -4.43 19.00 -11.12
N VAL A 193 -4.51 18.22 -12.19
CA VAL A 193 -3.44 18.02 -13.17
C VAL A 193 -3.89 18.43 -14.58
N LYS A 194 -2.93 18.67 -15.48
CA LYS A 194 -3.22 19.07 -16.86
C LYS A 194 -3.81 17.91 -17.65
N TYR A 195 -3.12 16.76 -17.61
CA TYR A 195 -3.43 15.59 -18.41
C TYR A 195 -3.50 14.33 -17.54
N LEU A 196 -4.57 13.57 -17.70
CA LEU A 196 -4.70 12.20 -17.19
C LEU A 196 -4.76 11.21 -18.36
N ILE A 197 -3.85 10.25 -18.35
CA ILE A 197 -3.82 9.16 -19.32
C ILE A 197 -4.20 7.86 -18.61
N LEU A 198 -5.38 7.34 -18.93
CA LEU A 198 -5.96 6.14 -18.34
C LEU A 198 -5.57 4.90 -19.16
N ILE A 199 -4.89 3.94 -18.55
CA ILE A 199 -4.37 2.75 -19.24
C ILE A 199 -4.91 1.49 -18.57
N ASP A 200 -5.68 0.67 -19.29
CA ASP A 200 -6.21 -0.60 -18.78
C ASP A 200 -6.44 -1.59 -19.93
N ILE A 201 -6.61 -2.87 -19.61
CA ILE A 201 -7.03 -3.91 -20.55
C ILE A 201 -8.55 -3.95 -20.73
N ASN A 202 -9.31 -3.29 -19.85
CA ASN A 202 -10.76 -3.29 -19.84
C ASN A 202 -11.33 -1.99 -20.42
N ALA A 203 -11.73 -2.04 -21.69
CA ALA A 203 -12.33 -0.91 -22.39
C ALA A 203 -13.59 -0.35 -21.71
N ILE A 204 -14.45 -1.21 -21.16
CA ILE A 204 -15.69 -0.80 -20.49
C ILE A 204 -15.36 0.01 -19.24
N GLN A 205 -14.38 -0.44 -18.46
CA GLN A 205 -13.94 0.26 -17.25
C GLN A 205 -13.28 1.59 -17.57
N LEU A 206 -12.46 1.65 -18.64
CA LEU A 206 -11.87 2.91 -19.12
C LEU A 206 -12.94 3.93 -19.50
N GLN A 207 -13.92 3.51 -20.30
CA GLN A 207 -14.98 4.39 -20.76
C GLN A 207 -15.81 4.91 -19.58
N LYS A 208 -16.21 4.01 -18.67
CA LYS A 208 -16.95 4.37 -17.46
C LYS A 208 -16.22 5.43 -16.63
N VAL A 209 -14.92 5.23 -16.37
CA VAL A 209 -14.15 6.18 -15.57
C VAL A 209 -13.94 7.50 -16.33
N LYS A 210 -13.74 7.46 -17.65
CA LYS A 210 -13.65 8.68 -18.46
C LYS A 210 -14.93 9.51 -18.39
N GLU A 211 -16.09 8.88 -18.50
CA GLU A 211 -17.40 9.53 -18.38
C GLU A 211 -17.61 10.12 -16.98
N ASP A 212 -17.32 9.34 -15.93
CA ASP A 212 -17.35 9.80 -14.54
C ASP A 212 -16.50 11.07 -14.35
N LEU A 213 -15.31 11.12 -14.95
CA LEU A 213 -14.38 12.25 -14.83
C LEU A 213 -14.80 13.47 -15.67
N SER A 214 -15.39 13.24 -16.84
CA SER A 214 -15.82 14.31 -17.77
C SER A 214 -17.11 14.99 -17.30
N SER A 215 -17.96 14.28 -16.55
CA SER A 215 -19.20 14.84 -15.99
C SER A 215 -18.97 15.84 -14.86
N ALA A 216 -17.78 15.82 -14.25
CA ALA A 216 -17.35 16.84 -13.31
C ALA A 216 -16.68 17.94 -14.12
N ASP A 217 -17.31 19.12 -14.22
CA ASP A 217 -16.80 20.30 -14.92
C ASP A 217 -15.37 20.65 -14.41
N CYS A 218 -14.34 20.16 -15.10
CA CYS A 218 -12.96 20.09 -14.62
C CYS A 218 -11.99 20.42 -15.75
N SER A 219 -10.89 21.10 -15.41
CA SER A 219 -9.85 21.54 -16.35
C SER A 219 -8.88 20.45 -16.82
N THR A 220 -9.06 19.20 -16.39
CA THR A 220 -8.13 18.10 -16.70
C THR A 220 -8.54 17.43 -18.00
N GLU A 221 -7.61 17.35 -18.95
CA GLU A 221 -7.81 16.60 -20.19
C GLU A 221 -7.59 15.09 -19.94
N VAL A 222 -8.58 14.26 -20.27
CA VAL A 222 -8.55 12.80 -20.01
C VAL A 222 -8.50 12.02 -21.32
N SER A 223 -7.46 11.20 -21.50
CA SER A 223 -7.34 10.23 -22.58
C SER A 223 -7.36 8.79 -22.05
N CYS A 224 -7.82 7.86 -22.89
CA CYS A 224 -7.88 6.43 -22.56
C CYS A 224 -7.08 5.64 -23.58
N VAL A 225 -6.35 4.64 -23.09
CA VAL A 225 -5.48 3.76 -23.87
C VAL A 225 -5.82 2.34 -23.49
N LEU A 226 -6.35 1.57 -24.45
CA LEU A 226 -6.59 0.15 -24.27
C LEU A 226 -5.24 -0.56 -24.38
N PHE A 227 -4.75 -1.08 -23.28
CA PHE A 227 -3.46 -1.77 -23.23
C PHE A 227 -3.59 -3.17 -23.83
N ASP A 228 -2.81 -3.40 -24.88
CA ASP A 228 -2.56 -4.73 -25.42
C ASP A 228 -1.17 -5.21 -24.97
N VAL A 229 -1.10 -6.42 -24.42
CA VAL A 229 0.16 -7.02 -23.97
C VAL A 229 1.10 -7.28 -25.14
N ASP A 230 0.56 -7.47 -26.36
CA ASP A 230 1.33 -7.78 -27.55
C ASP A 230 1.78 -6.52 -28.32
N SER A 231 1.12 -5.37 -28.10
CA SER A 231 1.47 -4.07 -28.71
C SER A 231 1.91 -3.04 -27.66
N LYS A 232 3.24 -2.92 -27.48
CA LYS A 232 3.84 -2.10 -26.42
C LYS A 232 4.49 -0.79 -26.87
N SER A 233 4.55 -0.51 -28.16
CA SER A 233 5.17 0.71 -28.70
C SER A 233 4.41 1.96 -28.27
N GLU A 234 3.09 1.97 -28.46
CA GLU A 234 2.23 3.09 -28.06
C GLU A 234 2.35 3.40 -26.56
N LEU A 235 2.35 2.36 -25.72
CA LEU A 235 2.53 2.51 -24.29
C LEU A 235 3.89 3.15 -23.94
N LYS A 236 4.97 2.75 -24.61
CA LYS A 236 6.29 3.32 -24.36
C LYS A 236 6.32 4.82 -24.65
N ASP A 237 5.69 5.25 -25.74
CA ASP A 237 5.61 6.66 -26.13
C ASP A 237 4.77 7.47 -25.12
N ILE A 238 3.66 6.90 -24.65
CA ILE A 238 2.84 7.50 -23.58
C ILE A 238 3.65 7.67 -22.30
N LEU A 239 4.34 6.62 -21.85
CA LEU A 239 5.15 6.66 -20.63
C LEU A 239 6.38 7.57 -20.76
N HIS A 240 6.83 7.83 -22.00
CA HIS A 240 7.90 8.77 -22.27
C HIS A 240 7.43 10.20 -22.02
N ARG A 241 6.20 10.51 -22.46
CA ARG A 241 5.58 11.84 -22.36
C ARG A 241 5.02 12.16 -20.98
N CYS A 242 4.64 11.15 -20.19
CA CYS A 242 4.13 11.42 -18.84
C CYS A 242 5.25 11.85 -17.88
N HIS A 243 4.89 12.72 -16.94
CA HIS A 243 5.76 13.14 -15.86
C HIS A 243 5.90 12.02 -14.81
N VAL A 244 4.77 11.44 -14.40
CA VAL A 244 4.72 10.33 -13.44
C VAL A 244 3.71 9.28 -13.91
N GLY A 245 4.07 8.00 -13.81
CA GLY A 245 3.15 6.88 -13.96
C GLY A 245 2.75 6.31 -12.60
N VAL A 246 1.47 6.02 -12.38
CA VAL A 246 0.96 5.34 -11.19
C VAL A 246 0.45 3.96 -11.59
N CYS A 247 1.05 2.89 -11.06
CA CYS A 247 0.65 1.52 -11.31
C CYS A 247 -0.19 0.97 -10.15
N ALA A 248 -1.44 0.64 -10.43
CA ALA A 248 -2.42 0.17 -9.45
C ALA A 248 -3.17 -1.09 -9.97
N THR A 249 -2.45 -1.97 -10.66
CA THR A 249 -3.02 -3.21 -11.20
C THR A 249 -3.18 -4.29 -10.14
N SER A 250 -4.09 -5.23 -10.38
CA SER A 250 -4.21 -6.48 -9.61
C SER A 250 -3.47 -7.64 -10.28
N SER A 251 -2.53 -7.37 -11.19
CA SER A 251 -1.81 -8.42 -11.91
C SER A 251 -0.93 -9.21 -10.93
N TYR A 252 -0.90 -10.52 -11.10
CA TYR A 252 -0.02 -11.42 -10.33
C TYR A 252 1.38 -11.56 -10.96
N ARG A 253 1.63 -10.87 -12.08
CA ARG A 253 2.90 -10.84 -12.82
C ARG A 253 3.23 -9.42 -13.27
N ASN A 254 4.52 -9.17 -13.48
CA ASN A 254 4.96 -7.94 -14.13
C ASN A 254 4.28 -7.81 -15.50
N ILE A 255 3.56 -6.70 -15.69
CA ILE A 255 2.90 -6.37 -16.96
C ILE A 255 3.89 -5.76 -17.96
N LEU A 256 4.92 -5.10 -17.43
CA LEU A 256 5.98 -4.45 -18.19
C LEU A 256 7.35 -5.02 -17.83
N LYS A 257 8.24 -5.04 -18.81
CA LYS A 257 9.68 -5.33 -18.65
C LYS A 257 10.44 -4.01 -18.64
N LEU A 258 11.69 -4.01 -18.12
CA LEU A 258 12.52 -2.80 -18.08
C LEU A 258 12.67 -2.14 -19.46
N ARG A 259 12.81 -2.95 -20.52
CA ARG A 259 12.90 -2.48 -21.91
C ARG A 259 11.64 -1.78 -22.44
N ASP A 260 10.49 -2.07 -21.81
CA ASP A 260 9.20 -1.48 -22.17
C ASP A 260 9.03 -0.10 -21.50
N LEU A 261 9.88 0.23 -20.51
CA LEU A 261 9.87 1.51 -19.81
C LEU A 261 10.92 2.45 -20.41
N PRO A 262 10.57 3.71 -20.72
CA PRO A 262 11.54 4.68 -21.21
C PRO A 262 12.55 5.04 -20.13
N THR A 263 13.75 5.45 -20.54
CA THR A 263 14.75 6.02 -19.64
C THR A 263 14.14 7.25 -18.94
N ASN A 264 14.58 7.52 -17.71
CA ASN A 264 14.09 8.60 -16.85
C ASN A 264 12.61 8.46 -16.43
N PHE A 265 11.96 7.33 -16.72
CA PHE A 265 10.59 7.08 -16.26
C PHE A 265 10.52 7.07 -14.74
N ILE A 266 9.59 7.85 -14.18
CA ILE A 266 9.24 7.82 -12.77
C ILE A 266 7.88 7.13 -12.62
N GLY A 267 7.90 5.96 -11.96
CA GLY A 267 6.72 5.17 -11.68
C GLY A 267 6.47 5.05 -10.18
N ILE A 268 5.22 5.15 -9.73
CA ILE A 268 4.77 4.80 -8.38
C ILE A 268 4.02 3.47 -8.48
N ASP A 269 4.56 2.40 -7.87
CA ASP A 269 3.98 1.06 -7.96
C ASP A 269 3.26 0.64 -6.66
N ASP A 270 1.94 0.78 -6.65
CA ASP A 270 1.05 0.37 -5.56
C ASP A 270 0.60 -1.10 -5.68
N SER A 271 0.92 -1.77 -6.79
CA SER A 271 0.48 -3.15 -6.99
C SER A 271 1.17 -4.13 -6.02
N ARG A 272 0.40 -5.12 -5.55
CA ARG A 272 0.88 -6.19 -4.66
C ARG A 272 0.34 -7.55 -5.12
N PRO A 273 1.18 -8.45 -5.66
CA PRO A 273 2.62 -8.32 -5.94
C PRO A 273 2.97 -7.18 -6.92
N GLU A 274 4.24 -6.74 -6.93
CA GLU A 274 4.69 -5.63 -7.78
C GLU A 274 4.53 -5.94 -9.27
N ALA A 275 4.07 -4.95 -10.05
CA ALA A 275 3.75 -5.05 -11.46
C ALA A 275 4.78 -4.33 -12.35
N LEU A 276 5.48 -3.33 -11.80
CA LEU A 276 6.58 -2.65 -12.48
C LEU A 276 7.94 -3.22 -12.05
N PRO A 277 8.86 -3.49 -13.01
CA PRO A 277 10.18 -4.00 -12.68
C PRO A 277 11.07 -2.90 -12.10
N ARG A 278 11.69 -3.17 -10.95
CA ARG A 278 12.71 -2.28 -10.37
C ARG A 278 13.97 -2.26 -11.25
N ASP A 279 14.53 -1.07 -11.48
CA ASP A 279 15.73 -0.89 -12.29
C ASP A 279 16.99 -0.85 -11.40
N PRO A 280 17.89 -1.84 -11.48
CA PRO A 280 19.11 -1.84 -10.69
C PRO A 280 20.11 -0.76 -11.12
N ARG A 281 20.01 -0.22 -12.34
CA ARG A 281 20.88 0.83 -12.86
C ARG A 281 20.41 2.24 -12.52
N LYS A 282 19.21 2.37 -11.94
CA LYS A 282 18.56 3.65 -11.64
C LYS A 282 18.34 4.56 -12.85
N GLU A 283 18.41 4.02 -14.08
CA GLU A 283 18.00 4.75 -15.30
C GLU A 283 16.48 5.00 -15.31
N ARG A 284 15.72 4.20 -14.55
CA ARG A 284 14.28 4.34 -14.33
C ARG A 284 14.02 4.32 -12.82
N ILE A 285 13.19 5.22 -12.34
CA ILE A 285 12.88 5.33 -10.93
C ILE A 285 11.50 4.71 -10.70
N ILE A 286 11.47 3.48 -10.19
CA ILE A 286 10.21 2.86 -9.76
C ILE A 286 10.14 2.92 -8.25
N LEU A 287 9.25 3.76 -7.74
CA LEU A 287 8.98 3.99 -6.33
C LEU A 287 7.99 2.96 -5.78
N GLU A 288 8.11 2.63 -4.51
CA GLU A 288 7.09 1.93 -3.74
C GLU A 288 5.88 2.86 -3.63
N GLY A 289 4.75 2.40 -4.17
CA GLY A 289 3.48 3.05 -4.03
C GLY A 289 2.88 2.81 -2.65
N GLY A 290 2.03 3.75 -2.26
CA GLY A 290 1.24 3.59 -1.06
C GLY A 290 2.06 3.68 0.22
N LEU A 291 3.02 4.61 0.37
CA LEU A 291 3.78 4.80 1.61
C LEU A 291 3.41 6.11 2.32
N LEU A 292 3.16 6.03 3.63
CA LEU A 292 3.08 7.17 4.55
C LEU A 292 4.21 7.08 5.57
N LYS A 293 4.66 8.22 6.08
CA LYS A 293 5.66 8.29 7.14
C LYS A 293 5.02 8.78 8.42
N ILE A 294 5.01 7.94 9.45
CA ILE A 294 4.48 8.29 10.77
C ILE A 294 5.67 8.67 11.64
N SER A 295 5.86 9.96 11.90
CA SER A 295 7.08 10.46 12.56
C SER A 295 7.42 9.67 13.82
N LYS A 296 8.63 9.08 13.85
CA LYS A 296 9.19 8.33 14.99
C LYS A 296 8.37 7.09 15.39
N ALA A 297 7.58 6.53 14.47
CA ALA A 297 6.99 5.21 14.67
C ALA A 297 8.08 4.14 14.78
N LYS A 298 7.93 3.24 15.74
CA LYS A 298 8.74 2.02 15.87
C LYS A 298 7.94 0.85 15.32
N ILE A 299 8.48 0.24 14.26
CA ILE A 299 7.87 -0.85 13.53
C ILE A 299 8.88 -1.98 13.48
N ASP A 300 8.63 -3.07 14.20
CA ASP A 300 9.61 -4.17 14.25
C ASP A 300 9.41 -5.17 13.09
N TYR A 301 8.85 -4.72 11.96
CA TYR A 301 8.48 -5.53 10.79
C TYR A 301 9.03 -4.91 9.51
N ASN A 302 9.73 -5.72 8.70
CA ASN A 302 10.19 -5.29 7.38
C ASN A 302 9.17 -5.67 6.31
N TYR A 303 8.45 -4.67 5.79
CA TYR A 303 7.48 -4.84 4.70
C TYR A 303 8.11 -5.06 3.32
N GLY A 304 9.44 -5.01 3.20
CA GLY A 304 10.20 -5.12 1.95
C GLY A 304 10.82 -3.80 1.49
N PHE A 305 10.62 -2.71 2.25
CA PHE A 305 11.16 -1.38 1.97
C PHE A 305 12.04 -0.82 3.12
N GLY A 306 12.52 -1.69 4.00
CA GLY A 306 13.34 -1.31 5.16
C GLY A 306 12.60 -1.43 6.49
N GLU A 307 13.32 -1.10 7.56
CA GLU A 307 12.81 -1.01 8.94
C GLU A 307 13.00 0.44 9.39
N ASP A 308 11.99 1.25 9.12
CA ASP A 308 11.94 2.65 9.53
C ASP A 308 10.48 3.07 9.75
N ASP A 309 10.24 4.37 9.84
CA ASP A 309 8.96 4.98 10.15
C ASP A 309 7.99 5.05 8.95
N ASN A 310 8.34 4.43 7.81
CA ASN A 310 7.42 4.26 6.70
C ASN A 310 6.45 3.09 6.94
N VAL A 311 5.18 3.32 6.62
CA VAL A 311 4.10 2.33 6.61
C VAL A 311 3.43 2.30 5.26
N PHE A 312 2.79 1.18 4.93
CA PHE A 312 1.82 1.22 3.85
C PHE A 312 0.70 2.20 4.17
N GLY A 313 0.22 2.97 3.20
CA GLY A 313 -0.87 3.94 3.38
C GLY A 313 -2.14 3.26 3.85
N CYS A 314 -2.33 2.00 3.47
CA CYS A 314 -3.39 1.15 3.95
C CYS A 314 -3.28 0.96 5.50
N LEU A 315 -2.10 0.59 6.02
CA LEU A 315 -1.81 0.59 7.47
C LEU A 315 -1.93 1.98 8.09
N GLY A 316 -1.47 3.02 7.38
CA GLY A 316 -1.55 4.41 7.81
C GLY A 316 -2.99 4.88 8.02
N GLU A 317 -3.96 4.42 7.21
CA GLU A 317 -5.38 4.72 7.44
C GLU A 317 -5.85 4.22 8.82
N ALA A 318 -5.49 3.00 9.21
CA ALA A 318 -5.85 2.46 10.52
C ALA A 318 -5.27 3.30 11.66
N PHE A 319 -4.01 3.74 11.51
CA PHE A 319 -3.37 4.64 12.44
C PHE A 319 -4.10 5.99 12.53
N LEU A 320 -4.42 6.61 11.39
CA LEU A 320 -5.11 7.90 11.35
C LEU A 320 -6.51 7.83 11.96
N LEU A 321 -7.26 6.75 11.70
CA LEU A 321 -8.59 6.51 12.29
C LEU A 321 -8.55 6.26 13.80
N ALA A 322 -7.46 5.68 14.30
CA ALA A 322 -7.24 5.48 15.74
C ALA A 322 -6.75 6.76 16.42
N LEU A 323 -5.98 7.59 15.70
CA LEU A 323 -5.52 8.89 16.16
C LEU A 323 -6.66 9.92 16.23
N ASP A 324 -7.60 9.84 15.29
CA ASP A 324 -8.79 10.67 15.25
C ASP A 324 -9.82 10.27 16.33
N LYS A 325 -9.66 10.86 17.52
CA LYS A 325 -10.56 10.65 18.67
C LYS A 325 -11.93 11.32 18.49
N HIS A 326 -12.07 12.24 17.52
CA HIS A 326 -13.27 13.05 17.34
C HIS A 326 -14.16 12.55 16.19
N GLY A 327 -13.73 11.55 15.44
CA GLY A 327 -14.53 10.95 14.36
C GLY A 327 -14.67 11.86 13.15
N LEU A 328 -13.67 12.72 12.89
CA LEU A 328 -13.58 13.54 11.68
C LEU A 328 -13.40 12.68 10.42
N LEU A 329 -12.67 11.57 10.55
CA LEU A 329 -12.35 10.60 9.52
C LEU A 329 -13.31 9.42 9.58
N MET A 330 -13.74 8.99 8.39
CA MET A 330 -14.56 7.79 8.22
C MET A 330 -13.69 6.61 7.77
N PRO A 331 -13.90 5.40 8.31
CA PRO A 331 -13.24 4.22 7.80
C PRO A 331 -13.68 3.92 6.37
N THR A 332 -12.75 3.53 5.51
CA THR A 332 -13.06 3.21 4.12
C THR A 332 -13.63 1.80 3.99
N LEU A 333 -14.91 1.71 3.66
CA LEU A 333 -15.58 0.49 3.23
C LEU A 333 -16.17 0.73 1.84
N GLY A 334 -15.92 -0.19 0.91
CA GLY A 334 -16.28 0.08 -0.48
C GLY A 334 -15.32 1.08 -1.16
N ASP A 335 -15.89 2.01 -1.91
CA ASP A 335 -15.14 3.04 -2.65
C ASP A 335 -14.71 4.21 -1.75
N VAL A 336 -13.68 4.92 -2.18
CA VAL A 336 -13.16 6.07 -1.43
C VAL A 336 -14.13 7.24 -1.57
N ASN A 337 -14.59 7.79 -0.45
CA ASN A 337 -15.34 9.03 -0.43
C ASN A 337 -14.38 10.22 -0.64
N ARG A 338 -14.60 11.02 -1.68
CA ARG A 338 -13.73 12.16 -2.05
C ARG A 338 -13.60 13.20 -0.93
N GLY A 339 -14.69 13.50 -0.22
CA GLY A 339 -14.67 14.44 0.90
C GLY A 339 -13.83 13.90 2.07
N ASN A 340 -14.00 12.62 2.40
CA ASN A 340 -13.20 11.93 3.42
C ASN A 340 -11.72 11.87 3.05
N PHE A 341 -11.40 11.68 1.77
CA PHE A 341 -10.04 11.70 1.26
C PHE A 341 -9.34 13.02 1.53
N PHE A 342 -9.94 14.16 1.16
CA PHE A 342 -9.30 15.46 1.43
C PHE A 342 -9.23 15.77 2.93
N LYS A 343 -10.20 15.32 3.74
CA LYS A 343 -10.10 15.38 5.20
C LYS A 343 -8.90 14.57 5.71
N MET A 344 -8.67 13.37 5.17
CA MET A 344 -7.54 12.52 5.56
C MET A 344 -6.20 13.16 5.18
N VAL A 345 -6.09 13.75 3.98
CA VAL A 345 -4.89 14.50 3.56
C VAL A 345 -4.59 15.66 4.52
N ALA A 346 -5.61 16.46 4.88
CA ALA A 346 -5.46 17.55 5.83
C ALA A 346 -5.06 17.03 7.23
N PHE A 347 -5.75 16.00 7.71
CA PHE A 347 -5.49 15.39 9.02
C PHE A 347 -4.06 14.83 9.11
N CYS A 348 -3.54 14.21 8.05
CA CYS A 348 -2.13 13.78 8.00
C CYS A 348 -1.17 14.94 8.30
N ARG A 349 -1.33 16.05 7.56
CA ARG A 349 -0.47 17.25 7.66
C ARG A 349 -0.52 17.86 9.06
N GLU A 350 -1.67 17.84 9.71
CA GLU A 350 -1.86 18.37 11.07
C GLU A 350 -1.31 17.46 12.17
N ASN A 351 -1.17 16.16 11.92
CA ASN A 351 -0.90 15.15 12.96
C ASN A 351 0.47 14.44 12.84
N GLY A 352 1.42 15.06 12.14
CA GLY A 352 2.79 14.53 12.02
C GLY A 352 2.89 13.27 11.17
N VAL A 353 1.98 13.11 10.21
CA VAL A 353 2.04 12.08 9.17
C VAL A 353 2.32 12.76 7.84
N SER A 354 3.47 12.44 7.23
CA SER A 354 3.87 12.97 5.94
C SER A 354 3.78 11.89 4.86
N GLU A 355 4.05 12.29 3.62
CA GLU A 355 4.33 11.34 2.56
C GLU A 355 5.51 10.45 2.93
N GLY A 356 5.49 9.22 2.42
CA GLY A 356 6.58 8.28 2.59
C GLY A 356 7.88 8.78 1.99
N ASP A 357 8.98 8.20 2.44
CA ASP A 357 10.28 8.36 1.80
C ASP A 357 10.22 7.75 0.39
N LEU A 358 10.92 8.38 -0.56
CA LEU A 358 11.02 7.90 -1.92
C LEU A 358 11.91 6.65 -1.94
N LYS A 359 11.30 5.48 -2.16
CA LYS A 359 12.00 4.20 -2.07
C LYS A 359 11.74 3.32 -3.27
N SER A 360 12.77 2.62 -3.73
CA SER A 360 12.67 1.52 -4.69
C SER A 360 13.09 0.24 -3.99
N SER A 361 12.11 -0.56 -3.55
CA SER A 361 12.34 -1.61 -2.54
C SER A 361 13.01 -1.03 -1.29
N ASN A 362 14.15 -1.58 -0.86
CA ASN A 362 14.90 -1.13 0.31
C ASN A 362 15.96 -0.06 -0.01
N ILE A 363 15.92 0.52 -1.21
CA ILE A 363 16.87 1.55 -1.66
C ILE A 363 16.17 2.90 -1.61
N SER A 364 16.74 3.85 -0.87
CA SER A 364 16.27 5.24 -0.89
C SER A 364 16.65 5.92 -2.21
N ILE A 365 15.70 6.68 -2.74
CA ILE A 365 15.83 7.55 -3.91
C ILE A 365 15.91 8.98 -3.40
N THR A 366 16.88 9.75 -3.87
CA THR A 366 17.07 11.13 -3.42
C THR A 366 16.21 12.09 -4.24
N ASP A 367 16.04 13.31 -3.72
CA ASP A 367 15.39 14.38 -4.48
C ASP A 367 16.19 14.73 -5.75
N ASP A 368 17.53 14.58 -5.71
CA ASP A 368 18.40 14.80 -6.87
C ASP A 368 18.16 13.75 -7.96
N ASP A 369 17.95 12.47 -7.59
CA ASP A 369 17.60 11.41 -8.53
C ASP A 369 16.30 11.77 -9.28
N ILE A 370 15.29 12.27 -8.55
CA ILE A 370 14.00 12.70 -9.13
C ILE A 370 14.18 13.92 -10.04
N ARG A 371 14.94 14.93 -9.61
CA ARG A 371 15.20 16.13 -10.43
C ARG A 371 15.90 15.76 -11.72
N TYR A 372 16.95 14.94 -11.65
CA TYR A 372 17.70 14.49 -12.83
C TYR A 372 16.80 13.78 -13.86
N ALA A 373 15.97 12.84 -13.41
CA ALA A 373 15.05 12.12 -14.29
C ALA A 373 14.01 13.08 -14.93
N MET A 374 13.50 14.05 -14.18
CA MET A 374 12.49 14.99 -14.65
C MET A 374 13.07 16.04 -15.62
N ASP A 375 14.24 16.59 -15.33
CA ASP A 375 14.91 17.57 -16.19
C ASP A 375 15.32 16.95 -17.52
N SER A 376 15.78 15.69 -17.50
CA SER A 376 16.10 14.93 -18.71
C SER A 376 14.86 14.74 -19.60
N LYS A 377 13.70 14.41 -19.01
CA LYS A 377 12.42 14.30 -19.73
C LYS A 377 11.99 15.61 -20.38
N ILE A 378 12.15 16.75 -19.70
CA ILE A 378 11.79 18.06 -20.25
C ILE A 378 12.70 18.41 -21.43
N THR A 379 13.98 18.08 -21.34
CA THR A 379 14.97 18.35 -22.40
C THR A 379 14.68 17.52 -23.65
N ASP A 380 14.35 16.24 -23.49
CA ASP A 380 13.99 15.33 -24.59
C ASP A 380 12.65 15.67 -25.27
N GLN A 381 11.81 16.50 -24.65
CA GLN A 381 10.51 16.92 -25.17
C GLN A 381 10.51 18.28 -25.87
N LYS A 382 11.61 19.03 -25.84
CA LYS A 382 11.72 20.25 -26.65
C LYS A 382 11.79 19.87 -28.13
N PRO A 383 11.00 20.50 -29.01
CA PRO A 383 11.14 20.27 -30.44
C PRO A 383 12.57 20.66 -30.86
N GLN A 384 13.24 19.75 -31.57
CA GLN A 384 14.48 20.06 -32.31
C GLN A 384 14.17 20.99 -33.48
#